data_AF-A0A5B7D9Y0-F1
#
_entry.id   AF-A0A5B7D9Y0-F1
#
_cell.length_a   1.000
_cell.length_b   1.000
_cell.length_c   1.000
_cell.angle_alpha   90.00
_cell.angle_beta   90.00
_cell.angle_gamma   90.00
#
_symmetry.space_group_name_H-M   'P 1'
#
loop_
_entity.id
_entity.type
_entity.pdbx_description
1 polymer ?
#
loop_
_entity_poly.entity_id
_entity_poly.type
_entity_poly.pdbx_seq_one_letter_code
_entity_poly.pdbx_strand_id
1 'polypeptide(L)'
;MELVCVPPNRGNTVAMVVRTTLVLVAVAVLAGLPVTRGQNLTLQNELLPNPNGQHNEKTNVSHRQGYEAKYFKCRCEGNQAINGSECVDIQTKVLVRNPDTGLIQVSLTDDFVGVTVGSVNCFGDYVQMDLDFKSDPAHQFTLLPKGTLLWHQREYEHYCIDHVLNAEGVVIPSEARVCVPPPAVPRCCLGSQDGSGSLPCGDDNSEHRFSPHIMMDKTFVKWSEITTVPGRKCTQHEKEISIPLNVGKGHLSYESGAVSIVWTTPYFFKETQQEGFCVRREEGDTYVATICHEDQEAVHQNSCGDVICVRKCCPDGQVHSQGTDCLPAEHEGQLWKPNFVDTNLTNVTHSGNLTVLHGWPQCSLYLADPSINKDDKFYLMENGDLFSPSSNHRDPPTSYCVDNFLIDDDKFVTKALICFDEVNMHAEPVCTNAKHTIYPVLLLVSTAFLGITLIIYLSVPDLRGKLHGRCLISLAFAFFVAFLLMSISYLTNTPQSPGVCTTIGKDLCQCVIGEQTATPVCKIATC
;
A
#
# COMPACT_ATOMS: atom_id res chain seq x y z
N MET A 1 47.56 23.12 5.39
CA MET A 1 46.68 23.28 6.57
C MET A 1 45.75 22.09 6.58
N GLU A 2 46.11 21.06 7.34
CA GLU A 2 45.24 19.92 7.60
C GLU A 2 44.09 20.39 8.51
N LEU A 3 42.84 20.25 8.05
CA LEU A 3 41.69 20.27 8.95
C LEU A 3 41.37 18.83 9.35
N VAL A 4 41.79 18.47 10.56
CA VAL A 4 41.35 17.26 11.26
C VAL A 4 39.93 17.52 11.77
N CYS A 5 38.94 16.76 11.29
CA CYS A 5 37.59 16.77 11.83
C CYS A 5 37.39 15.54 12.74
N VAL A 6 37.20 15.82 14.02
CA VAL A 6 36.83 14.87 15.07
C VAL A 6 35.33 14.52 14.92
N PRO A 7 34.89 13.25 15.08
CA PRO A 7 33.48 12.90 15.03
C PRO A 7 32.73 13.42 16.28
N PRO A 8 31.52 14.00 16.15
CA PRO A 8 30.70 14.30 17.32
C PRO A 8 30.10 13.01 17.88
N ASN A 9 30.25 12.88 19.19
CA ASN A 9 29.82 11.75 19.99
C ASN A 9 28.27 11.71 20.14
N ARG A 10 27.73 10.49 20.22
CA ARG A 10 26.33 10.07 20.42
C ARG A 10 25.40 11.03 21.20
N GLY A 11 24.24 11.32 20.61
CA GLY A 11 22.98 10.63 20.97
C GLY A 11 22.05 11.21 22.04
N ASN A 12 22.45 12.15 22.91
CA ASN A 12 21.57 12.58 24.03
C ASN A 12 21.04 14.02 23.98
N THR A 13 21.58 14.89 23.11
CA THR A 13 21.21 16.32 23.08
C THR A 13 19.94 16.60 22.29
N VAL A 14 19.68 15.86 21.21
CA VAL A 14 18.52 16.10 20.32
C VAL A 14 17.20 15.73 21.01
N ALA A 15 17.17 14.61 21.76
CA ALA A 15 15.98 14.19 22.51
C ALA A 15 15.61 15.18 23.64
N MET A 16 16.61 15.82 24.25
CA MET A 16 16.41 16.81 25.30
C MET A 16 15.83 18.12 24.73
N VAL A 17 16.30 18.55 23.56
CA VAL A 17 15.74 19.72 22.86
C VAL A 17 14.28 19.45 22.47
N VAL A 18 13.97 18.29 21.88
CA VAL A 18 12.60 17.92 21.47
C VAL A 18 11.62 17.89 22.65
N ARG A 19 12.00 17.30 23.79
CA ARG A 19 11.15 17.31 25.01
C ARG A 19 10.91 18.72 25.53
N THR A 20 11.91 19.59 25.48
CA THR A 20 11.80 20.95 26.00
C THR A 20 10.90 21.80 25.10
N THR A 21 10.98 21.63 23.78
CA THR A 21 10.11 22.33 22.82
C THR A 21 8.66 21.87 22.92
N LEU A 22 8.40 20.56 23.11
CA LEU A 22 7.04 20.03 23.26
C LEU A 22 6.34 20.57 24.52
N VAL A 23 7.07 20.68 25.63
CA VAL A 23 6.56 21.22 26.90
C VAL A 23 6.25 22.71 26.78
N LEU A 24 7.09 23.48 26.09
CA LEU A 24 6.84 24.90 25.82
C LEU A 24 5.59 25.13 24.94
N VAL A 25 5.35 24.27 23.95
CA VAL A 25 4.15 24.33 23.10
C VAL A 25 2.88 24.00 23.88
N ALA A 26 2.89 22.99 24.74
CA ALA A 26 1.74 22.65 25.58
C ALA A 26 1.36 23.77 26.55
N VAL A 27 2.36 24.46 27.15
CA VAL A 27 2.14 25.59 28.05
C VAL A 27 1.60 26.82 27.31
N ALA A 28 2.08 27.09 26.08
CA ALA A 28 1.59 28.20 25.27
C ALA A 28 0.16 28.00 24.76
N VAL A 29 -0.23 26.77 24.42
CA VAL A 29 -1.59 26.44 23.95
C VAL A 29 -2.60 26.49 25.10
N LEU A 30 -2.22 26.09 26.31
CA LEU A 30 -3.11 26.12 27.47
C LEU A 30 -3.28 27.51 28.10
N ALA A 31 -2.29 28.41 27.96
CA ALA A 31 -2.36 29.76 28.52
C ALA A 31 -3.10 30.78 27.62
N GLY A 32 -3.44 30.41 26.38
CA GLY A 32 -3.93 31.35 25.36
C GLY A 32 -5.42 31.30 25.02
N LEU A 33 -6.21 30.37 25.56
CA LEU A 33 -7.63 30.24 25.19
C LEU A 33 -8.56 31.00 26.16
N PRO A 34 -9.30 32.02 25.70
CA PRO A 34 -10.44 32.53 26.44
C PRO A 34 -11.60 31.55 26.37
N VAL A 35 -12.11 31.16 27.54
CA VAL A 35 -13.36 30.40 27.69
C VAL A 35 -14.53 31.29 27.28
N THR A 36 -15.10 31.08 26.08
CA THR A 36 -16.39 31.65 25.69
C THR A 36 -17.50 30.65 25.95
N ARG A 37 -18.48 31.12 26.73
CA ARG A 37 -19.68 30.43 27.16
C ARG A 37 -20.77 30.57 26.11
N GLY A 38 -21.24 29.44 25.59
CA GLY A 38 -22.61 29.21 25.12
C GLY A 38 -22.95 29.66 23.70
N GLN A 39 -23.24 28.68 22.83
CA GLN A 39 -24.39 28.72 21.92
C GLN A 39 -24.80 27.30 21.53
N ASN A 40 -26.05 26.94 21.85
CA ASN A 40 -26.75 25.79 21.29
C ASN A 40 -26.98 26.05 19.80
N LEU A 41 -26.49 25.17 18.94
CA LEU A 41 -26.88 25.08 17.54
C LEU A 41 -26.99 23.60 17.17
N THR A 42 -28.23 23.13 17.24
CA THR A 42 -28.73 21.92 16.58
C THR A 42 -28.80 22.18 15.08
N LEU A 43 -28.14 21.36 14.24
CA LEU A 43 -28.55 21.19 12.85
C LEU A 43 -28.09 19.85 12.24
N GLN A 44 -29.10 19.00 12.00
CA GLN A 44 -29.37 18.14 10.85
C GLN A 44 -28.28 17.18 10.32
N ASN A 45 -28.52 15.90 10.58
CA ASN A 45 -28.14 14.76 9.74
C ASN A 45 -29.18 14.55 8.63
N GLU A 46 -28.71 14.37 7.40
CA GLU A 46 -29.35 13.83 6.19
C GLU A 46 -28.13 13.45 5.29
N LEU A 47 -27.93 12.29 4.66
CA LEU A 47 -28.82 11.24 4.17
C LEU A 47 -28.07 9.89 4.05
N LEU A 48 -28.77 8.79 4.35
CA LEU A 48 -28.71 7.53 3.59
C LEU A 48 -30.15 6.95 3.58
N PRO A 49 -30.54 6.18 2.54
CA PRO A 49 -31.89 6.18 2.01
C PRO A 49 -32.90 5.37 2.84
N ASN A 50 -34.08 5.95 3.00
CA ASN A 50 -35.26 5.38 3.64
C ASN A 50 -36.03 4.47 2.65
N PRO A 51 -36.33 3.19 2.99
CA PRO A 51 -37.27 2.39 2.25
C PRO A 51 -38.60 2.31 3.01
N ASN A 52 -39.53 3.21 2.72
CA ASN A 52 -40.93 3.04 3.10
C ASN A 52 -41.84 3.53 1.97
N GLY A 53 -42.15 2.62 1.06
CA GLY A 53 -43.30 2.71 0.17
C GLY A 53 -44.23 1.54 0.46
N GLN A 54 -45.30 1.79 1.24
CA GLN A 54 -46.43 0.88 1.32
C GLN A 54 -47.18 0.92 -0.02
N HIS A 55 -47.27 -0.23 -0.69
CA HIS A 55 -48.36 -0.53 -1.59
C HIS A 55 -48.85 -1.97 -1.34
N ASN A 56 -50.17 -2.10 -1.30
CA ASN A 56 -50.96 -3.25 -0.91
C ASN A 56 -50.60 -4.58 -1.59
N GLU A 57 -50.69 -5.63 -0.78
CA GLU A 57 -51.43 -6.86 -1.04
C GLU A 57 -51.15 -7.60 -2.37
N LYS A 58 -50.27 -8.60 -2.28
CA LYS A 58 -50.58 -9.97 -2.73
C LYS A 58 -49.74 -10.96 -1.95
N THR A 59 -50.45 -11.82 -1.25
CA THR A 59 -50.01 -13.06 -0.60
C THR A 59 -49.02 -13.82 -1.48
N ASN A 60 -47.74 -13.75 -1.12
CA ASN A 60 -46.78 -14.80 -1.45
C ASN A 60 -46.36 -15.44 -0.13
N VAL A 61 -46.83 -16.67 0.06
CA VAL A 61 -46.34 -17.59 1.07
C VAL A 61 -44.85 -17.79 0.80
N SER A 62 -44.02 -17.04 1.51
CA SER A 62 -42.58 -17.34 1.60
C SER A 62 -42.49 -18.68 2.30
N HIS A 63 -42.21 -19.74 1.53
CA HIS A 63 -41.71 -20.98 2.08
C HIS A 63 -40.54 -20.60 2.98
N ARG A 64 -40.68 -20.80 4.31
CA ARG A 64 -39.54 -20.83 5.22
C ARG A 64 -38.63 -21.96 4.72
N GLN A 65 -37.66 -21.62 3.87
CA GLN A 65 -36.56 -22.50 3.55
C GLN A 65 -35.67 -22.52 4.78
N GLY A 66 -36.00 -23.42 5.70
CA GLY A 66 -35.09 -23.76 6.78
C GLY A 66 -33.84 -24.38 6.18
N TYR A 67 -32.67 -23.96 6.64
CA TYR A 67 -31.39 -24.56 6.28
C TYR A 67 -31.18 -25.80 7.13
N GLU A 68 -30.91 -26.95 6.52
CA GLU A 68 -30.58 -28.22 7.19
C GLU A 68 -29.16 -28.22 7.81
N ALA A 69 -28.69 -27.06 8.26
CA ALA A 69 -27.36 -26.86 8.78
C ALA A 69 -27.41 -26.29 10.21
N LYS A 70 -26.31 -26.48 10.94
CA LYS A 70 -26.14 -25.87 12.25
C LYS A 70 -25.48 -24.51 12.12
N TYR A 71 -25.87 -23.61 13.00
CA TYR A 71 -25.28 -22.29 13.16
C TYR A 71 -24.55 -22.19 14.51
N PHE A 72 -23.37 -21.58 14.53
CA PHE A 72 -22.51 -21.55 15.72
C PHE A 72 -22.40 -20.12 16.28
N LYS A 73 -22.83 -19.92 17.52
CA LYS A 73 -22.63 -18.69 18.29
C LYS A 73 -21.52 -18.87 19.32
N CYS A 74 -20.75 -17.81 19.59
CA CYS A 74 -19.66 -17.94 20.54
C CYS A 74 -20.14 -17.85 21.99
N ARG A 75 -21.11 -16.97 22.28
CA ARG A 75 -21.54 -16.66 23.67
C ARG A 75 -23.02 -16.88 23.96
N CYS A 76 -23.93 -16.36 23.13
CA CYS A 76 -25.36 -16.34 23.43
C CYS A 76 -26.15 -17.43 22.70
N GLU A 77 -27.25 -17.89 23.29
CA GLU A 77 -28.08 -19.00 22.75
C GLU A 77 -29.16 -18.51 21.78
N GLY A 78 -29.64 -19.41 20.90
CA GLY A 78 -30.78 -19.15 20.01
C GLY A 78 -30.70 -17.82 19.26
N ASN A 79 -31.72 -16.98 19.42
CA ASN A 79 -31.79 -15.60 18.88
C ASN A 79 -31.34 -14.55 19.90
N GLN A 80 -30.29 -14.78 20.68
CA GLN A 80 -29.78 -13.75 21.57
C GLN A 80 -28.65 -12.96 20.93
N ALA A 81 -28.59 -11.67 21.23
CA ALA A 81 -27.46 -10.81 20.93
C ALA A 81 -26.82 -10.31 22.23
N ILE A 82 -25.57 -9.91 22.15
CA ILE A 82 -24.80 -9.38 23.27
C ILE A 82 -25.13 -7.90 23.45
N ASN A 83 -25.50 -7.52 24.66
CA ASN A 83 -25.59 -6.14 25.11
C ASN A 83 -24.63 -5.93 26.29
N GLY A 84 -23.47 -5.34 26.03
CA GLY A 84 -22.39 -5.25 27.01
C GLY A 84 -21.87 -6.64 27.40
N SER A 85 -22.22 -7.12 28.60
CA SER A 85 -21.85 -8.46 29.10
C SER A 85 -23.03 -9.44 29.15
N GLU A 86 -24.24 -9.02 28.80
CA GLU A 86 -25.46 -9.83 28.92
C GLU A 86 -26.00 -10.26 27.56
N CYS A 87 -26.65 -11.43 27.52
CA CYS A 87 -27.37 -11.92 26.35
C CYS A 87 -28.83 -11.47 26.42
N VAL A 88 -29.30 -10.81 25.37
CA VAL A 88 -30.65 -10.27 25.26
C VAL A 88 -31.36 -10.91 24.08
N ASP A 89 -32.61 -11.35 24.27
CA ASP A 89 -33.43 -11.94 23.21
C ASP A 89 -33.77 -10.90 22.13
N ILE A 90 -33.24 -11.09 20.92
CA ILE A 90 -33.53 -10.24 19.77
C ILE A 90 -33.25 -10.98 18.45
N GLN A 91 -34.11 -10.83 17.44
CA GLN A 91 -33.94 -11.52 16.17
C GLN A 91 -32.59 -11.21 15.50
N THR A 92 -31.67 -12.17 15.60
CA THR A 92 -30.34 -12.09 14.97
C THR A 92 -30.42 -12.54 13.52
N LYS A 93 -29.71 -11.82 12.64
CA LYS A 93 -29.68 -12.07 11.19
C LYS A 93 -28.27 -12.37 10.73
N VAL A 94 -28.15 -13.18 9.69
CA VAL A 94 -26.88 -13.57 9.07
C VAL A 94 -26.99 -13.48 7.55
N LEU A 95 -25.85 -13.23 6.89
CA LEU A 95 -25.76 -13.24 5.44
C LEU A 95 -25.44 -14.65 4.97
N VAL A 96 -26.28 -15.20 4.10
CA VAL A 96 -26.08 -16.52 3.47
C VAL A 96 -25.87 -16.32 1.97
N ARG A 97 -24.76 -16.82 1.44
CA ARG A 97 -24.43 -16.78 0.02
C ARG A 97 -24.76 -18.13 -0.62
N ASN A 98 -25.59 -18.11 -1.65
CA ASN A 98 -25.82 -19.29 -2.48
C ASN A 98 -24.59 -19.50 -3.41
N PRO A 99 -23.91 -20.66 -3.37
CA PRO A 99 -22.69 -20.89 -4.14
C PRO A 99 -22.93 -20.98 -5.65
N ASP A 100 -24.11 -21.43 -6.08
CA ASP A 100 -24.45 -21.64 -7.49
C ASP A 100 -24.82 -20.33 -8.20
N THR A 101 -25.49 -19.42 -7.49
CA THR A 101 -26.00 -18.15 -8.04
C THR A 101 -25.18 -16.93 -7.63
N GLY A 102 -24.33 -17.08 -6.61
CA GLY A 102 -23.57 -15.97 -6.00
C GLY A 102 -24.43 -14.98 -5.19
N LEU A 103 -25.76 -15.16 -5.17
CA LEU A 103 -26.70 -14.27 -4.49
C LEU A 103 -26.54 -14.34 -2.98
N ILE A 104 -26.55 -13.18 -2.32
CA ILE A 104 -26.49 -13.05 -0.87
C ILE A 104 -27.90 -12.76 -0.35
N GLN A 105 -28.38 -13.57 0.58
CA GLN A 105 -29.67 -13.42 1.23
C GLN A 105 -29.49 -13.22 2.74
N VAL A 106 -30.26 -12.30 3.31
CA VAL A 106 -30.36 -12.12 4.75
C VAL A 106 -31.32 -13.18 5.31
N SER A 107 -30.84 -14.01 6.23
CA SER A 107 -31.62 -15.05 6.89
C SER A 107 -31.62 -14.87 8.40
N LEU A 108 -32.67 -15.33 9.08
CA LEU A 108 -32.70 -15.36 10.54
C LEU A 108 -31.83 -16.52 11.05
N THR A 109 -31.22 -16.36 12.21
CA THR A 109 -30.46 -17.45 12.85
C THR A 109 -31.34 -18.67 13.15
N ASP A 110 -32.62 -18.46 13.44
CA ASP A 110 -33.61 -19.53 13.64
C ASP A 110 -34.03 -20.26 12.36
N ASP A 111 -33.65 -19.76 11.18
CA ASP A 111 -33.90 -20.49 9.94
C ASP A 111 -32.97 -21.72 9.83
N PHE A 112 -31.95 -21.84 10.68
CA PHE A 112 -31.06 -23.00 10.76
C PHE A 112 -31.63 -24.08 11.70
N VAL A 113 -31.46 -25.36 11.36
CA VAL A 113 -31.99 -26.51 12.13
C VAL A 113 -31.54 -26.50 13.60
N GLY A 114 -30.40 -25.89 13.93
CA GLY A 114 -30.03 -25.66 15.32
C GLY A 114 -28.93 -24.63 15.50
N VAL A 115 -29.02 -23.89 16.61
CA VAL A 115 -27.98 -22.96 17.08
C VAL A 115 -27.17 -23.63 18.18
N THR A 116 -25.87 -23.80 17.96
CA THR A 116 -24.94 -24.34 18.96
C THR A 116 -24.12 -23.20 19.55
N VAL A 117 -23.96 -23.19 20.87
CA VAL A 117 -23.13 -22.20 21.57
C VAL A 117 -21.83 -22.83 22.04
N GLY A 118 -20.73 -22.16 21.76
CA GLY A 118 -19.43 -22.58 22.27
C GLY A 118 -18.30 -21.71 21.74
N SER A 119 -17.24 -21.57 22.53
CA SER A 119 -16.00 -20.97 22.06
C SER A 119 -15.35 -21.86 21.00
N VAL A 120 -14.86 -21.25 19.94
CA VAL A 120 -14.05 -21.93 18.93
C VAL A 120 -12.69 -22.26 19.55
N ASN A 121 -12.43 -23.55 19.74
CA ASN A 121 -11.12 -24.05 20.13
C ASN A 121 -10.43 -24.63 18.89
N CYS A 122 -9.33 -24.01 18.49
CA CYS A 122 -8.56 -24.47 17.34
C CYS A 122 -7.72 -25.70 17.70
N PHE A 123 -7.70 -26.69 16.81
CA PHE A 123 -6.99 -27.94 17.01
C PHE A 123 -5.60 -27.89 16.35
N GLY A 124 -4.61 -28.53 16.98
CA GLY A 124 -3.25 -28.64 16.42
C GLY A 124 -2.58 -27.28 16.21
N ASP A 125 -2.08 -27.04 15.00
CA ASP A 125 -1.38 -25.82 14.62
C ASP A 125 -2.31 -24.72 14.05
N TYR A 126 -3.62 -24.88 14.16
CA TYR A 126 -4.57 -23.87 13.68
C TYR A 126 -4.51 -22.62 14.56
N VAL A 127 -4.58 -21.45 13.94
CA VAL A 127 -4.62 -20.17 14.66
C VAL A 127 -6.05 -19.64 14.69
N GLN A 128 -6.49 -19.20 15.87
CA GLN A 128 -7.75 -18.49 16.00
C GLN A 128 -7.60 -17.08 15.46
N MET A 129 -8.52 -16.68 14.59
CA MET A 129 -8.60 -15.34 14.04
C MET A 129 -9.94 -14.71 14.37
N ASP A 130 -9.90 -13.41 14.69
CA ASP A 130 -11.10 -12.61 14.95
C ASP A 130 -11.38 -11.73 13.71
N LEU A 131 -12.58 -11.87 13.15
CA LEU A 131 -13.05 -11.15 11.97
C LEU A 131 -14.01 -10.05 12.40
N ASP A 132 -13.67 -8.79 12.13
CA ASP A 132 -14.52 -7.62 12.40
C ASP A 132 -15.38 -7.30 11.17
N PHE A 133 -16.70 -7.23 11.37
CA PHE A 133 -17.68 -6.89 10.33
C PHE A 133 -17.61 -5.44 9.85
N LYS A 134 -16.91 -4.56 10.60
CA LYS A 134 -16.68 -3.16 10.22
C LYS A 134 -15.56 -2.98 9.19
N SER A 135 -14.89 -4.07 8.80
CA SER A 135 -13.87 -4.06 7.77
C SER A 135 -14.46 -3.79 6.38
N ASP A 136 -13.60 -3.39 5.45
CA ASP A 136 -13.90 -3.13 4.04
C ASP A 136 -14.85 -4.20 3.45
N PRO A 137 -15.87 -3.86 2.64
CA PRO A 137 -16.79 -4.83 2.04
C PRO A 137 -16.10 -6.01 1.33
N ALA A 138 -14.86 -5.86 0.87
CA ALA A 138 -14.05 -6.95 0.32
C ALA A 138 -13.67 -8.04 1.37
N HIS A 139 -13.70 -7.72 2.65
CA HIS A 139 -13.30 -8.58 3.77
C HIS A 139 -14.49 -9.16 4.56
N GLN A 140 -15.72 -8.94 4.08
CA GLN A 140 -16.91 -9.53 4.68
C GLN A 140 -16.93 -11.05 4.50
N PHE A 141 -17.34 -11.75 5.56
CA PHE A 141 -17.63 -13.17 5.50
C PHE A 141 -19.14 -13.41 5.27
N THR A 142 -19.46 -14.56 4.68
CA THR A 142 -20.85 -15.00 4.47
C THR A 142 -20.98 -16.46 4.89
N LEU A 143 -22.17 -16.92 5.25
CA LEU A 143 -22.41 -18.34 5.47
C LEU A 143 -22.83 -19.01 4.17
N LEU A 144 -22.52 -20.29 4.03
CA LEU A 144 -23.10 -21.13 2.98
C LEU A 144 -24.36 -21.84 3.50
N PRO A 145 -25.28 -22.28 2.62
CA PRO A 145 -26.49 -23.01 3.03
C PRO A 145 -26.22 -24.27 3.85
N LYS A 146 -25.03 -24.86 3.69
CA LYS A 146 -24.54 -26.00 4.48
C LYS A 146 -24.00 -25.63 5.88
N GLY A 147 -24.06 -24.36 6.26
CA GLY A 147 -23.65 -23.86 7.58
C GLY A 147 -22.15 -23.72 7.78
N THR A 148 -21.36 -23.63 6.72
CA THR A 148 -19.93 -23.28 6.79
C THR A 148 -19.74 -21.78 6.57
N LEU A 149 -18.73 -21.19 7.21
CA LEU A 149 -18.37 -19.78 7.02
C LEU A 149 -17.45 -19.65 5.80
N LEU A 150 -17.84 -18.82 4.84
CA LEU A 150 -17.06 -18.46 3.65
C LEU A 150 -16.37 -17.11 3.87
N TRP A 151 -15.04 -17.11 3.82
CA TRP A 151 -14.20 -15.91 3.95
C TRP A 151 -12.94 -16.05 3.09
N HIS A 152 -12.54 -14.99 2.37
CA HIS A 152 -11.49 -15.04 1.34
C HIS A 152 -11.59 -16.28 0.43
N GLN A 153 -12.78 -16.53 -0.14
CA GLN A 153 -13.05 -17.67 -1.04
C GLN A 153 -12.78 -19.06 -0.43
N ARG A 154 -12.57 -19.15 0.89
CA ARG A 154 -12.33 -20.41 1.60
C ARG A 154 -13.44 -20.67 2.61
N GLU A 155 -13.79 -21.93 2.73
CA GLU A 155 -14.79 -22.40 3.68
C GLU A 155 -14.14 -22.83 5.00
N TYR A 156 -14.78 -22.48 6.11
CA TYR A 156 -14.37 -22.81 7.46
C TYR A 156 -15.52 -23.49 8.19
N GLU A 157 -15.26 -24.69 8.69
CA GLU A 157 -16.22 -25.49 9.47
C GLU A 157 -16.18 -25.15 10.95
N HIS A 158 -15.03 -24.70 11.45
CA HIS A 158 -14.79 -24.38 12.86
C HIS A 158 -14.80 -22.87 13.04
N TYR A 159 -15.99 -22.33 13.28
CA TYR A 159 -16.20 -20.92 13.51
C TYR A 159 -17.31 -20.68 14.54
N CYS A 160 -17.39 -19.46 15.04
CA CYS A 160 -18.54 -18.98 15.80
C CYS A 160 -18.73 -17.48 15.52
N ILE A 161 -19.97 -17.00 15.59
CA ILE A 161 -20.31 -15.60 15.33
C ILE A 161 -21.06 -15.03 16.53
N ASP A 162 -20.64 -13.84 16.98
CA ASP A 162 -21.34 -13.04 17.97
C ASP A 162 -22.06 -11.86 17.31
N HIS A 163 -23.32 -11.69 17.70
CA HIS A 163 -24.14 -10.53 17.36
C HIS A 163 -24.10 -9.55 18.53
N VAL A 164 -23.76 -8.28 18.27
CA VAL A 164 -23.68 -7.24 19.31
C VAL A 164 -24.69 -6.13 19.00
N LEU A 165 -25.30 -5.60 20.05
CA LEU A 165 -26.18 -4.44 19.98
C LEU A 165 -25.34 -3.16 20.01
N ASN A 166 -25.57 -2.27 19.04
CA ASN A 166 -24.99 -0.93 19.09
C ASN A 166 -25.73 -0.03 20.10
N ALA A 167 -25.24 1.19 20.32
CA ALA A 167 -25.84 2.15 21.26
C ALA A 167 -27.30 2.51 20.92
N GLU A 168 -27.69 2.34 19.66
CA GLU A 168 -29.03 2.57 19.12
C GLU A 168 -29.95 1.33 19.23
N GLY A 169 -29.48 0.22 19.80
CA GLY A 169 -30.25 -1.03 19.95
C GLY A 169 -30.43 -1.83 18.66
N VAL A 170 -29.65 -1.53 17.63
CA VAL A 170 -29.62 -2.25 16.36
C VAL A 170 -28.61 -3.40 16.46
N VAL A 171 -29.05 -4.60 16.05
CA VAL A 171 -28.19 -5.79 15.99
C VAL A 171 -27.24 -5.66 14.81
N ILE A 172 -25.95 -5.67 15.09
CA ILE A 172 -24.89 -5.81 14.10
C ILE A 172 -24.11 -7.09 14.39
N PRO A 173 -23.91 -7.99 13.39
CA PRO A 173 -22.87 -9.00 13.54
C PRO A 173 -21.56 -8.23 13.69
N SER A 174 -20.85 -8.39 14.80
CA SER A 174 -19.66 -7.57 15.07
C SER A 174 -18.38 -8.39 15.03
N GLU A 175 -18.43 -9.65 15.45
CA GLU A 175 -17.24 -10.46 15.68
C GLU A 175 -17.51 -11.90 15.26
N ALA A 176 -16.76 -12.41 14.29
CA ALA A 176 -16.67 -13.85 14.05
C ALA A 176 -15.29 -14.35 14.48
N ARG A 177 -15.23 -15.57 15.01
CA ARG A 177 -13.97 -16.23 15.33
C ARG A 177 -13.86 -17.49 14.50
N VAL A 178 -12.70 -17.71 13.90
CA VAL A 178 -12.49 -18.81 12.96
C VAL A 178 -11.13 -19.46 13.21
N CYS A 179 -11.04 -20.78 13.04
CA CYS A 179 -9.77 -21.48 13.05
C CYS A 179 -9.18 -21.56 11.65
N VAL A 180 -8.04 -20.90 11.45
CA VAL A 180 -7.33 -20.87 10.18
C VAL A 180 -6.22 -21.93 10.18
N PRO A 181 -6.26 -22.90 9.24
CA PRO A 181 -5.18 -23.90 9.12
C PRO A 181 -3.86 -23.25 8.69
N PRO A 182 -2.71 -23.87 9.00
CA PRO A 182 -1.42 -23.41 8.49
C PRO A 182 -1.40 -23.41 6.95
N PRO A 183 -1.02 -22.30 6.31
CA PRO A 183 -0.96 -22.24 4.86
C PRO A 183 0.26 -22.99 4.31
N ALA A 184 0.29 -23.21 3.00
CA ALA A 184 1.45 -23.76 2.31
C ALA A 184 2.39 -22.64 1.87
N VAL A 185 3.65 -22.66 2.31
CA VAL A 185 4.67 -21.67 1.95
C VAL A 185 5.76 -22.32 1.08
N PRO A 186 6.06 -21.79 -0.11
CA PRO A 186 7.17 -22.26 -0.93
C PRO A 186 8.51 -22.07 -0.22
N ARG A 187 9.29 -23.14 -0.05
CA ARG A 187 10.60 -23.11 0.61
C ARG A 187 11.72 -23.28 -0.41
N CYS A 188 12.76 -22.44 -0.33
CA CYS A 188 13.85 -22.47 -1.31
C CYS A 188 14.68 -23.76 -1.27
N CYS A 189 14.65 -24.46 -0.14
CA CYS A 189 15.39 -25.69 0.09
C CYS A 189 14.42 -26.70 0.74
N LEU A 190 14.21 -27.84 0.10
CA LEU A 190 13.53 -28.98 0.69
C LEU A 190 14.55 -30.07 1.04
N GLY A 191 14.35 -30.70 2.20
CA GLY A 191 15.18 -31.81 2.67
C GLY A 191 15.25 -32.96 1.65
N SER A 192 16.35 -33.70 1.69
CA SER A 192 16.75 -34.73 0.74
C SER A 192 15.81 -35.94 0.69
N GLN A 193 14.66 -35.83 0.02
CA GLN A 193 13.86 -37.00 -0.39
C GLN A 193 13.89 -37.28 -1.90
N ASP A 194 14.25 -36.31 -2.73
CA ASP A 194 14.55 -36.57 -4.14
C ASP A 194 16.07 -36.56 -4.33
N GLY A 195 16.61 -37.71 -4.74
CA GLY A 195 18.06 -38.01 -4.87
C GLY A 195 18.85 -37.18 -5.88
N SER A 196 18.50 -35.90 -6.06
CA SER A 196 19.17 -34.93 -6.90
C SER A 196 19.84 -33.85 -6.05
N GLY A 197 20.90 -34.21 -5.32
CA GLY A 197 22.04 -33.35 -4.96
C GLY A 197 21.79 -31.88 -4.54
N SER A 198 20.63 -31.53 -3.97
CA SER A 198 20.38 -30.18 -3.50
C SER A 198 21.06 -29.97 -2.15
N LEU A 199 21.85 -28.90 -2.04
CA LEU A 199 22.44 -28.42 -0.80
C LEU A 199 21.42 -28.56 0.36
N PRO A 200 21.78 -29.20 1.49
CA PRO A 200 20.92 -29.21 2.66
C PRO A 200 20.66 -27.76 3.10
N CYS A 201 19.45 -27.46 3.57
CA CYS A 201 19.23 -26.22 4.31
C CYS A 201 20.31 -26.15 5.39
N GLY A 202 21.10 -25.09 5.46
CA GLY A 202 22.13 -24.91 6.50
C GLY A 202 21.59 -24.92 7.94
N ASP A 203 20.28 -25.12 8.11
CA ASP A 203 19.50 -25.05 9.34
C ASP A 203 18.99 -26.41 9.85
N ASP A 204 19.37 -27.55 9.25
CA ASP A 204 18.91 -28.89 9.69
C ASP A 204 19.33 -29.25 11.13
N ASN A 205 20.19 -28.45 11.76
CA ASN A 205 20.58 -28.58 13.17
C ASN A 205 19.94 -27.52 14.09
N SER A 206 19.06 -26.64 13.62
CA SER A 206 18.47 -25.59 14.45
C SER A 206 17.15 -26.06 15.09
N GLU A 207 17.05 -25.96 16.42
CA GLU A 207 15.84 -26.18 17.24
C GLU A 207 14.62 -25.31 16.85
N HIS A 208 14.74 -24.50 15.78
CA HIS A 208 13.83 -23.41 15.47
C HIS A 208 12.99 -23.78 14.24
N ARG A 209 11.67 -23.83 14.43
CA ARG A 209 10.70 -24.21 13.39
C ARG A 209 10.58 -23.14 12.32
N PHE A 210 10.42 -23.57 11.06
CA PHE A 210 10.16 -22.68 9.94
C PHE A 210 8.73 -22.13 10.05
N SER A 211 8.61 -20.88 10.48
CA SER A 211 7.32 -20.18 10.57
C SER A 211 7.50 -18.68 10.29
N PRO A 212 7.60 -18.29 9.01
CA PRO A 212 7.56 -16.88 8.64
C PRO A 212 6.27 -16.20 9.11
N HIS A 213 6.35 -14.89 9.31
CA HIS A 213 5.18 -14.07 9.62
C HIS A 213 4.39 -13.84 8.33
N ILE A 214 3.09 -14.14 8.34
CA ILE A 214 2.24 -13.97 7.17
C ILE A 214 1.13 -12.99 7.54
N MET A 215 0.96 -11.96 6.72
CA MET A 215 -0.13 -11.02 6.82
C MET A 215 -1.40 -11.69 6.34
N MET A 216 -2.46 -11.55 7.13
CA MET A 216 -3.80 -11.95 6.74
C MET A 216 -4.73 -10.80 7.14
N ASP A 217 -5.43 -10.25 6.15
CA ASP A 217 -6.12 -8.96 6.22
C ASP A 217 -5.16 -7.85 6.68
N LYS A 218 -5.18 -7.48 7.98
CA LYS A 218 -4.34 -6.40 8.55
C LYS A 218 -3.46 -6.84 9.71
N THR A 219 -3.40 -8.13 9.95
CA THR A 219 -2.68 -8.69 11.10
C THR A 219 -1.61 -9.67 10.64
N PHE A 220 -0.44 -9.61 11.29
CA PHE A 220 0.60 -10.62 11.09
C PHE A 220 0.30 -11.81 11.99
N VAL A 221 0.10 -12.96 11.36
CA VAL A 221 -0.14 -14.23 12.04
C VAL A 221 1.12 -15.07 11.98
N LYS A 222 1.44 -15.73 13.09
CA LYS A 222 2.53 -16.69 13.22
C LYS A 222 1.94 -18.04 13.63
N TRP A 223 2.22 -19.06 12.84
CA TRP A 223 1.83 -20.44 13.15
C TRP A 223 2.94 -21.12 13.96
N SER A 224 2.63 -22.21 14.66
CA SER A 224 3.64 -23.04 15.33
C SER A 224 4.45 -23.86 14.32
N GLU A 225 3.79 -24.28 13.24
CA GLU A 225 4.35 -25.07 12.15
C GLU A 225 3.58 -24.75 10.86
N ILE A 226 4.31 -24.62 9.75
CA ILE A 226 3.76 -24.24 8.45
C ILE A 226 4.03 -25.36 7.45
N THR A 227 3.05 -25.63 6.59
CA THR A 227 3.22 -26.60 5.50
C THR A 227 4.19 -26.03 4.48
N THR A 228 5.22 -26.77 4.08
CA THR A 228 6.18 -26.30 3.07
C THR A 228 5.98 -27.02 1.75
N VAL A 229 6.06 -26.28 0.66
CA VAL A 229 6.01 -26.81 -0.71
C VAL A 229 7.32 -26.48 -1.44
N PRO A 230 7.71 -27.25 -2.47
CA PRO A 230 8.92 -26.96 -3.22
C PRO A 230 8.85 -25.56 -3.85
N GLY A 231 9.82 -24.70 -3.51
CA GLY A 231 10.02 -23.44 -4.21
C GLY A 231 10.60 -23.67 -5.60
N ARG A 232 10.28 -22.78 -6.55
CA ARG A 232 10.94 -22.74 -7.87
C ARG A 232 12.37 -22.24 -7.70
N LYS A 233 13.32 -22.91 -8.35
CA LYS A 233 14.69 -22.39 -8.53
C LYS A 233 14.78 -21.62 -9.85
N CYS A 234 15.56 -20.56 -9.85
CA CYS A 234 15.77 -19.76 -11.05
C CYS A 234 16.58 -20.54 -12.07
N THR A 235 16.19 -20.41 -13.34
CA THR A 235 16.88 -21.05 -14.47
C THR A 235 18.13 -20.26 -14.86
N GLN A 236 18.95 -20.78 -15.80
CA GLN A 236 20.21 -20.14 -16.21
C GLN A 236 20.05 -18.71 -16.79
N HIS A 237 18.85 -18.32 -17.23
CA HIS A 237 18.55 -17.01 -17.80
C HIS A 237 17.80 -16.10 -16.81
N GLU A 238 17.67 -16.53 -15.56
CA GLU A 238 16.97 -15.80 -14.52
C GLU A 238 17.95 -15.41 -13.42
N LYS A 239 17.76 -14.21 -12.89
CA LYS A 239 18.50 -13.66 -11.77
C LYS A 239 17.65 -13.74 -10.51
N GLU A 240 18.30 -14.12 -9.42
CA GLU A 240 17.67 -14.16 -8.10
C GLU A 240 17.64 -12.75 -7.50
N ILE A 241 16.46 -12.33 -7.04
CA ILE A 241 16.29 -11.12 -6.23
C ILE A 241 15.88 -11.57 -4.83
N SER A 242 16.64 -11.15 -3.83
CA SER A 242 16.36 -11.44 -2.42
C SER A 242 15.67 -10.25 -1.76
N ILE A 243 14.45 -10.49 -1.27
CA ILE A 243 13.58 -9.51 -0.64
C ILE A 243 13.50 -9.85 0.85
N PRO A 244 14.00 -8.97 1.75
CA PRO A 244 13.83 -9.18 3.18
C PRO A 244 12.35 -9.04 3.55
N LEU A 245 11.82 -10.05 4.24
CA LEU A 245 10.42 -10.08 4.72
C LEU A 245 10.28 -9.31 6.04
N ASN A 246 10.73 -8.06 6.05
CA ASN A 246 10.58 -7.14 7.16
C ASN A 246 9.47 -6.12 6.89
N VAL A 247 8.96 -5.49 7.95
CA VAL A 247 7.87 -4.51 7.88
C VAL A 247 8.32 -3.28 7.07
N GLY A 248 8.14 -3.31 5.75
CA GLY A 248 8.43 -2.18 4.85
C GLY A 248 8.89 -2.57 3.44
N LYS A 249 9.74 -3.60 3.28
CA LYS A 249 10.27 -3.98 1.96
C LYS A 249 9.46 -5.12 1.31
N GLY A 250 9.00 -6.07 2.10
CA GLY A 250 8.13 -7.13 1.63
C GLY A 250 7.53 -7.91 2.79
N HIS A 251 6.38 -8.53 2.54
CA HIS A 251 5.72 -9.42 3.48
C HIS A 251 5.04 -10.54 2.70
N LEU A 252 4.78 -11.65 3.39
CA LEU A 252 3.90 -12.67 2.85
C LEU A 252 2.46 -12.23 3.15
N SER A 253 1.57 -12.33 2.17
CA SER A 253 0.13 -12.19 2.36
C SER A 253 -0.53 -13.54 2.12
N TYR A 254 -1.61 -13.83 2.83
CA TYR A 254 -2.41 -15.04 2.62
C TYR A 254 -3.85 -14.66 2.28
N GLU A 255 -4.20 -14.89 1.03
CA GLU A 255 -5.49 -14.55 0.44
C GLU A 255 -5.95 -15.68 -0.48
N SER A 256 -7.26 -15.92 -0.55
CA SER A 256 -7.87 -16.89 -1.48
C SER A 256 -7.29 -18.31 -1.40
N GLY A 257 -6.78 -18.71 -0.23
CA GLY A 257 -6.22 -20.04 -0.02
C GLY A 257 -4.75 -20.21 -0.42
N ALA A 258 -4.09 -19.17 -0.92
CA ALA A 258 -2.69 -19.20 -1.33
C ALA A 258 -1.87 -18.13 -0.62
N VAL A 259 -0.58 -18.40 -0.44
CA VAL A 259 0.38 -17.40 0.06
C VAL A 259 0.98 -16.68 -1.13
N SER A 260 0.90 -15.36 -1.13
CA SER A 260 1.61 -14.47 -2.05
C SER A 260 2.73 -13.74 -1.33
N ILE A 261 3.74 -13.32 -2.07
CA ILE A 261 4.66 -12.28 -1.62
C ILE A 261 4.12 -10.93 -2.09
N VAL A 262 3.98 -9.99 -1.15
CA VAL A 262 3.72 -8.59 -1.44
C VAL A 262 4.99 -7.82 -1.13
N TRP A 263 5.54 -7.15 -2.13
CA TRP A 263 6.81 -6.46 -1.99
C TRP A 263 6.81 -5.13 -2.72
N THR A 264 7.66 -4.23 -2.26
CA THR A 264 7.88 -2.96 -2.93
C THR A 264 9.07 -3.13 -3.85
N THR A 265 8.85 -2.97 -5.16
CA THR A 265 9.92 -2.97 -6.15
C THR A 265 10.93 -1.87 -5.82
N PRO A 266 12.16 -1.90 -6.37
CA PRO A 266 13.10 -0.79 -6.21
C PRO A 266 12.53 0.54 -6.74
N TYR A 267 11.38 0.52 -7.43
CA TYR A 267 10.71 1.64 -8.07
C TYR A 267 9.47 2.10 -7.29
N PHE A 268 9.33 1.68 -6.03
CA PHE A 268 8.20 2.00 -5.15
C PHE A 268 6.83 1.48 -5.59
N PHE A 269 6.78 0.59 -6.58
CA PHE A 269 5.54 -0.12 -6.93
C PHE A 269 5.33 -1.29 -5.98
N LYS A 270 4.09 -1.48 -5.53
CA LYS A 270 3.73 -2.68 -4.79
C LYS A 270 3.37 -3.76 -5.79
N GLU A 271 4.15 -4.84 -5.79
CA GLU A 271 3.87 -6.03 -6.55
C GLU A 271 3.39 -7.15 -5.64
N THR A 272 2.49 -7.97 -6.18
CA THR A 272 1.98 -9.17 -5.52
C THR A 272 2.19 -10.37 -6.43
N GLN A 273 2.87 -11.40 -5.92
CA GLN A 273 3.22 -12.58 -6.70
C GLN A 273 2.84 -13.85 -5.93
N GLN A 274 2.03 -14.71 -6.54
CA GLN A 274 1.59 -15.99 -5.95
C GLN A 274 2.48 -17.18 -6.30
N GLU A 275 3.19 -17.12 -7.44
CA GLU A 275 3.99 -18.23 -7.96
C GLU A 275 5.42 -17.79 -8.28
N GLY A 276 6.38 -18.72 -8.34
CA GLY A 276 7.75 -18.40 -8.75
C GLY A 276 8.60 -17.70 -7.69
N PHE A 277 8.15 -17.70 -6.44
CA PHE A 277 8.95 -17.28 -5.29
C PHE A 277 9.23 -18.47 -4.36
N CYS A 278 10.23 -18.30 -3.50
CA CYS A 278 10.50 -19.22 -2.40
C CYS A 278 10.98 -18.44 -1.18
N VAL A 279 10.81 -19.00 0.00
CA VAL A 279 11.22 -18.36 1.26
C VAL A 279 12.33 -19.19 1.90
N ARG A 280 13.36 -18.50 2.34
CA ARG A 280 14.43 -19.06 3.16
C ARG A 280 14.60 -18.26 4.44
N ARG A 281 15.11 -18.94 5.44
CA ARG A 281 15.59 -18.27 6.66
C ARG A 281 17.01 -17.78 6.42
N GLU A 282 17.36 -16.66 7.04
CA GLU A 282 18.70 -16.10 6.94
C GLU A 282 19.43 -16.19 8.28
N GLU A 283 19.12 -15.32 9.24
CA GLU A 283 19.70 -15.36 10.58
C GLU A 283 18.64 -15.01 11.64
N GLY A 284 18.61 -15.73 12.77
CA GLY A 284 17.61 -15.49 13.82
C GLY A 284 16.18 -15.80 13.37
N ASP A 285 15.21 -14.92 13.64
CA ASP A 285 13.80 -15.05 13.23
C ASP A 285 13.50 -14.22 11.96
N THR A 286 14.53 -13.96 11.14
CA THR A 286 14.40 -13.20 9.89
C THR A 286 14.25 -14.12 8.69
N TYR A 287 13.38 -13.71 7.77
CA TYR A 287 13.08 -14.45 6.56
C TYR A 287 13.35 -13.58 5.34
N VAL A 288 13.82 -14.23 4.27
CA VAL A 288 14.07 -13.62 2.98
C VAL A 288 13.27 -14.43 1.96
N ALA A 289 12.50 -13.73 1.14
CA ALA A 289 11.92 -14.33 -0.03
C ALA A 289 12.84 -14.11 -1.23
N THR A 290 12.98 -15.14 -2.05
CA THR A 290 13.71 -15.08 -3.31
C THR A 290 12.72 -15.21 -4.45
N ILE A 291 12.76 -14.28 -5.38
CA ILE A 291 12.00 -14.32 -6.63
C ILE A 291 12.96 -14.48 -7.81
N CYS A 292 12.48 -15.13 -8.87
CA CYS A 292 13.20 -15.26 -10.13
C CYS A 292 12.72 -14.19 -11.10
N HIS A 293 13.64 -13.41 -11.64
CA HIS A 293 13.37 -12.47 -12.71
C HIS A 293 14.23 -12.79 -13.93
N GLU A 294 13.71 -12.62 -15.14
CA GLU A 294 14.52 -12.77 -16.36
C GLU A 294 15.66 -11.75 -16.40
N ASP A 295 16.87 -12.23 -16.68
CA ASP A 295 18.03 -11.37 -16.88
C ASP A 295 17.94 -10.67 -18.24
N GLN A 296 17.53 -9.41 -18.21
CA GLN A 296 17.26 -8.63 -19.42
C GLN A 296 18.50 -8.40 -20.27
N GLU A 297 19.69 -8.38 -19.65
CA GLU A 297 20.96 -8.27 -20.36
C GLU A 297 21.27 -9.59 -21.09
N ALA A 298 21.08 -10.73 -20.42
CA ALA A 298 21.28 -12.05 -21.03
C ALA A 298 20.28 -12.32 -22.18
N VAL A 299 19.01 -11.95 -22.00
CA VAL A 299 17.99 -12.06 -23.05
C VAL A 299 18.35 -11.19 -24.25
N HIS A 300 18.82 -9.97 -24.01
CA HIS A 300 19.26 -9.07 -25.07
C HIS A 300 20.46 -9.66 -25.83
N GLN A 301 21.51 -10.10 -25.13
CA GLN A 301 22.69 -10.69 -25.77
C GLN A 301 22.36 -11.93 -26.61
N ASN A 302 21.46 -12.79 -26.12
CA ASN A 302 21.07 -14.01 -26.83
C ASN A 302 20.17 -13.73 -28.05
N SER A 303 19.38 -12.65 -28.03
CA SER A 303 18.35 -12.40 -29.04
C SER A 303 18.74 -11.33 -30.08
N CYS A 304 19.67 -10.44 -29.73
CA CYS A 304 19.95 -9.20 -30.47
C CYS A 304 21.29 -9.17 -31.20
N GLY A 305 22.09 -10.26 -31.17
CA GLY A 305 23.46 -10.31 -31.70
C GLY A 305 23.72 -9.45 -32.95
N ASP A 306 23.17 -9.83 -34.10
CA ASP A 306 23.28 -9.08 -35.37
C ASP A 306 21.94 -8.41 -35.78
N VAL A 307 20.97 -8.32 -34.86
CA VAL A 307 19.60 -7.89 -35.14
C VAL A 307 19.25 -6.71 -34.27
N ILE A 308 18.61 -5.69 -34.84
CA ILE A 308 18.19 -4.52 -34.06
C ILE A 308 17.07 -4.96 -33.12
N CYS A 309 17.23 -4.63 -31.85
CA CYS A 309 16.26 -4.93 -30.84
C CYS A 309 15.63 -3.67 -30.28
N VAL A 310 14.34 -3.76 -30.01
CA VAL A 310 13.59 -2.75 -29.27
C VAL A 310 12.80 -3.46 -28.19
N ARG A 311 12.54 -2.77 -27.09
CA ARG A 311 11.86 -3.39 -25.95
C ARG A 311 10.47 -2.79 -25.76
N LYS A 312 9.47 -3.66 -25.79
CA LYS A 312 8.08 -3.37 -25.44
C LYS A 312 7.83 -3.74 -23.98
N CYS A 313 7.08 -2.94 -23.23
CA CYS A 313 6.85 -3.26 -21.82
C CYS A 313 5.92 -4.48 -21.65
N CYS A 314 4.80 -4.52 -22.37
CA CYS A 314 3.86 -5.64 -22.32
C CYS A 314 4.07 -6.65 -23.45
N PRO A 315 3.66 -7.92 -23.29
CA PRO A 315 3.65 -8.92 -24.35
C PRO A 315 2.86 -8.50 -25.60
N ASP A 316 2.99 -9.28 -26.68
CA ASP A 316 2.24 -9.07 -27.91
C ASP A 316 0.72 -9.21 -27.68
N GLY A 317 -0.05 -8.37 -28.35
CA GLY A 317 -1.52 -8.34 -28.18
C GLY A 317 -1.99 -7.69 -26.87
N GLN A 318 -1.08 -7.13 -26.05
CA GLN A 318 -1.41 -6.46 -24.80
C GLN A 318 -0.97 -4.99 -24.78
N VAL A 319 -1.60 -4.19 -23.92
CA VAL A 319 -1.35 -2.75 -23.70
C VAL A 319 -1.24 -2.47 -22.20
N HIS A 320 -0.67 -1.33 -21.85
CA HIS A 320 -0.50 -0.97 -20.45
C HIS A 320 -1.73 -0.25 -19.89
N SER A 321 -2.20 -0.66 -18.71
CA SER A 321 -3.29 0.02 -17.97
C SER A 321 -2.77 1.29 -17.25
N GLN A 322 -3.65 2.13 -16.68
CA GLN A 322 -3.25 3.21 -15.75
C GLN A 322 -2.51 2.67 -14.50
N GLY A 323 -2.66 1.38 -14.18
CA GLY A 323 -1.89 0.66 -13.16
C GLY A 323 -0.55 0.14 -13.69
N THR A 324 -0.08 -1.01 -13.17
CA THR A 324 1.12 -1.74 -13.64
C THR A 324 0.79 -2.96 -14.50
N ASP A 325 -0.49 -3.21 -14.76
CA ASP A 325 -0.96 -4.42 -15.41
C ASP A 325 -0.98 -4.28 -16.93
N CYS A 326 -0.59 -5.37 -17.60
CA CYS A 326 -0.75 -5.55 -19.03
C CYS A 326 -2.12 -6.18 -19.29
N LEU A 327 -2.94 -5.51 -20.10
CA LEU A 327 -4.30 -5.96 -20.46
C LEU A 327 -4.35 -6.33 -21.94
N PRO A 328 -5.15 -7.33 -22.34
CA PRO A 328 -5.41 -7.61 -23.75
C PRO A 328 -5.92 -6.36 -24.48
N ALA A 329 -5.36 -6.07 -25.65
CA ALA A 329 -5.84 -4.99 -26.50
C ALA A 329 -7.22 -5.33 -27.06
N GLU A 330 -8.15 -4.38 -27.06
CA GLU A 330 -9.46 -4.55 -27.67
C GLU A 330 -9.36 -4.48 -29.20
N HIS A 331 -8.50 -3.59 -29.71
CA HIS A 331 -8.33 -3.33 -31.13
C HIS A 331 -6.85 -3.09 -31.50
N GLU A 332 -6.46 -3.39 -32.74
CA GLU A 332 -5.07 -3.25 -33.22
C GLU A 332 -4.50 -1.83 -33.10
N GLY A 333 -5.37 -0.81 -33.13
CA GLY A 333 -4.95 0.59 -32.99
C GLY A 333 -4.32 0.90 -31.64
N GLN A 334 -4.67 0.15 -30.59
CA GLN A 334 -4.11 0.35 -29.24
C GLN A 334 -2.69 -0.24 -29.11
N LEU A 335 -2.29 -1.16 -30.00
CA LEU A 335 -1.00 -1.81 -29.94
C LEU A 335 0.12 -0.86 -30.36
N TRP A 336 1.16 -0.77 -29.53
CA TRP A 336 2.35 -0.01 -29.87
C TRP A 336 3.08 -0.61 -31.07
N LYS A 337 3.51 0.25 -32.00
CA LYS A 337 4.36 -0.11 -33.13
C LYS A 337 5.58 0.81 -33.15
N PRO A 338 6.80 0.27 -33.29
CA PRO A 338 8.01 1.07 -33.29
C PRO A 338 8.03 2.02 -34.49
N ASN A 339 8.31 3.30 -34.23
CA ASN A 339 8.55 4.31 -35.25
C ASN A 339 9.96 4.86 -35.09
N PHE A 340 10.80 4.64 -36.10
CA PHE A 340 12.23 4.95 -36.06
C PHE A 340 12.54 6.32 -36.63
N VAL A 341 13.54 6.99 -36.05
CA VAL A 341 14.08 8.26 -36.57
C VAL A 341 15.58 8.20 -36.81
N ASP A 342 16.06 8.99 -37.77
CA ASP A 342 17.49 9.18 -38.04
C ASP A 342 18.13 10.20 -37.07
N THR A 343 19.42 10.47 -37.25
CA THR A 343 20.15 11.49 -36.47
C THR A 343 19.60 12.91 -36.61
N ASN A 344 18.83 13.19 -37.67
CA ASN A 344 18.18 14.48 -37.90
C ASN A 344 16.72 14.49 -37.41
N LEU A 345 16.27 13.46 -36.68
CA LEU A 345 14.91 13.29 -36.17
C LEU A 345 13.85 13.21 -37.28
N THR A 346 14.23 12.71 -38.45
CA THR A 346 13.31 12.44 -39.55
C THR A 346 12.85 10.98 -39.47
N ASN A 347 11.56 10.72 -39.70
CA ASN A 347 11.01 9.36 -39.66
C ASN A 347 11.64 8.52 -40.77
N VAL A 348 12.14 7.35 -40.41
CA VAL A 348 12.75 6.39 -41.35
C VAL A 348 12.03 5.06 -41.26
N THR A 349 11.79 4.45 -42.41
CA THR A 349 11.28 3.09 -42.48
C THR A 349 12.44 2.13 -42.28
N HIS A 350 12.47 1.43 -41.14
CA HIS A 350 13.49 0.43 -40.89
C HIS A 350 13.34 -0.74 -41.88
N SER A 351 14.42 -1.07 -42.59
CA SER A 351 14.45 -2.11 -43.63
C SER A 351 15.21 -3.38 -43.21
N GLY A 352 15.81 -3.39 -42.01
CA GLY A 352 16.51 -4.54 -41.45
C GLY A 352 15.61 -5.47 -40.65
N ASN A 353 16.19 -6.61 -40.22
CA ASN A 353 15.54 -7.51 -39.26
C ASN A 353 15.39 -6.79 -37.91
N LEU A 354 14.18 -6.81 -37.35
CA LEU A 354 13.83 -6.19 -36.07
C LEU A 354 13.28 -7.27 -35.15
N THR A 355 13.82 -7.34 -33.94
CA THR A 355 13.32 -8.20 -32.86
C THR A 355 12.71 -7.33 -31.78
N VAL A 356 11.47 -7.61 -31.37
CA VAL A 356 10.83 -6.94 -30.23
C VAL A 356 11.02 -7.84 -29.02
N LEU A 357 11.75 -7.34 -28.02
CA LEU A 357 11.84 -7.95 -26.70
C LEU A 357 10.70 -7.45 -25.83
N HIS A 358 10.31 -8.24 -24.83
CA HIS A 358 9.23 -7.87 -23.91
C HIS A 358 9.73 -7.76 -22.47
N GLY A 359 8.98 -7.06 -21.63
CA GLY A 359 9.24 -6.97 -20.19
C GLY A 359 9.91 -5.68 -19.74
N TRP A 360 10.03 -5.54 -18.42
CA TRP A 360 10.43 -4.31 -17.74
C TRP A 360 11.94 -4.26 -17.53
N PRO A 361 12.59 -3.08 -17.69
CA PRO A 361 14.00 -2.93 -17.38
C PRO A 361 14.23 -3.03 -15.87
N GLN A 362 15.39 -3.56 -15.47
CA GLN A 362 15.73 -3.91 -14.08
C GLN A 362 16.61 -2.83 -13.42
N CYS A 363 16.08 -1.63 -13.27
CA CYS A 363 16.77 -0.42 -12.80
C CYS A 363 15.77 0.64 -12.31
N SER A 364 16.20 1.61 -11.49
CA SER A 364 15.32 2.71 -11.04
C SER A 364 14.63 3.39 -12.22
N LEU A 365 13.29 3.33 -12.29
CA LEU A 365 12.53 3.75 -13.47
C LEU A 365 12.08 5.20 -13.40
N TYR A 366 12.18 5.87 -14.55
CA TYR A 366 11.55 7.14 -14.87
C TYR A 366 10.47 6.92 -15.94
N LEU A 367 9.25 7.36 -15.67
CA LEU A 367 8.18 7.36 -16.67
C LEU A 367 8.27 8.64 -17.49
N ALA A 368 8.69 8.52 -18.74
CA ALA A 368 8.69 9.61 -19.70
C ALA A 368 7.29 9.75 -20.33
N ASP A 369 6.56 10.81 -19.95
CA ASP A 369 5.23 11.12 -20.45
C ASP A 369 5.21 12.44 -21.25
N PRO A 370 5.35 12.39 -22.59
CA PRO A 370 5.37 13.58 -23.43
C PRO A 370 4.03 14.33 -23.46
N SER A 371 2.93 13.73 -22.97
CA SER A 371 1.63 14.39 -22.88
C SER A 371 1.53 15.33 -21.68
N ILE A 372 2.31 15.08 -20.63
CA ILE A 372 2.34 15.89 -19.40
C ILE A 372 3.53 16.85 -19.41
N ASN A 373 4.72 16.37 -19.77
CA ASN A 373 5.94 17.15 -19.76
C ASN A 373 6.61 17.16 -21.14
N LYS A 374 6.87 18.35 -21.68
CA LYS A 374 7.52 18.48 -23.00
C LYS A 374 8.98 18.00 -22.98
N ASP A 375 9.61 18.01 -21.81
CA ASP A 375 10.99 17.54 -21.63
C ASP A 375 11.07 16.00 -21.62
N ASP A 376 9.94 15.30 -21.53
CA ASP A 376 9.83 13.82 -21.59
C ASP A 376 9.63 13.30 -23.01
N LYS A 377 9.86 14.14 -24.02
CA LYS A 377 9.88 13.68 -25.40
C LYS A 377 11.03 12.71 -25.59
N PHE A 378 10.75 11.61 -26.27
CA PHE A 378 11.74 10.61 -26.64
C PHE A 378 11.52 10.19 -28.10
N TYR A 379 12.58 9.69 -28.73
CA TYR A 379 12.54 9.16 -30.08
C TYR A 379 13.29 7.83 -30.14
N LEU A 380 12.71 6.86 -30.85
CA LEU A 380 13.36 5.57 -31.08
C LEU A 380 14.29 5.69 -32.28
N MET A 381 15.58 5.49 -32.06
CA MET A 381 16.62 5.63 -33.07
C MET A 381 16.72 4.35 -33.92
N GLU A 382 17.21 4.47 -35.15
CA GLU A 382 17.39 3.32 -36.07
C GLU A 382 18.22 2.17 -35.49
N ASN A 383 19.13 2.43 -34.56
CA ASN A 383 19.93 1.41 -33.90
C ASN A 383 19.21 0.71 -32.73
N GLY A 384 17.97 1.11 -32.42
CA GLY A 384 17.19 0.60 -31.30
C GLY A 384 17.34 1.41 -30.01
N ASP A 385 18.24 2.39 -29.94
CA ASP A 385 18.36 3.22 -28.73
C ASP A 385 17.19 4.20 -28.60
N LEU A 386 16.80 4.50 -27.36
CA LEU A 386 15.85 5.55 -27.06
C LEU A 386 16.58 6.87 -26.81
N PHE A 387 16.34 7.88 -27.64
CA PHE A 387 16.97 9.19 -27.53
C PHE A 387 16.04 10.20 -26.84
N SER A 388 16.54 10.80 -25.77
CA SER A 388 15.87 11.87 -25.01
C SER A 388 16.53 13.23 -25.32
N PRO A 389 15.86 14.15 -26.04
CA PRO A 389 16.48 15.41 -26.46
C PRO A 389 16.77 16.39 -25.32
N SER A 390 15.99 16.33 -24.22
CA SER A 390 16.14 17.23 -23.07
C SER A 390 17.44 16.99 -22.30
N SER A 391 17.81 15.71 -22.12
CA SER A 391 19.05 15.29 -21.49
C SER A 391 20.19 15.05 -22.49
N ASN A 392 19.89 15.00 -23.79
CA ASN A 392 20.79 14.55 -24.85
C ASN A 392 21.41 13.16 -24.54
N HIS A 393 20.59 12.29 -23.94
CA HIS A 393 20.99 10.94 -23.54
C HIS A 393 20.38 9.88 -24.46
N ARG A 394 21.07 8.73 -24.57
CA ARG A 394 20.66 7.58 -25.37
C ARG A 394 20.65 6.34 -24.50
N ASP A 395 19.47 5.77 -24.36
CA ASP A 395 19.22 4.60 -23.52
C ASP A 395 19.17 3.35 -24.40
N PRO A 396 20.03 2.34 -24.18
CA PRO A 396 19.99 1.10 -24.94
C PRO A 396 18.72 0.28 -24.66
N PRO A 397 18.35 -0.69 -25.52
CA PRO A 397 17.17 -1.55 -25.34
C PRO A 397 17.12 -2.38 -24.04
N THR A 398 18.23 -2.46 -23.30
CA THR A 398 18.31 -3.09 -21.98
C THR A 398 17.88 -2.16 -20.86
N SER A 399 17.87 -0.84 -21.10
CA SER A 399 17.62 0.18 -20.10
C SER A 399 16.30 0.95 -20.31
N TYR A 400 15.47 0.55 -21.26
CA TYR A 400 14.14 1.13 -21.42
C TYR A 400 13.11 0.08 -21.89
N CYS A 401 11.83 0.37 -21.72
CA CYS A 401 10.76 -0.25 -22.50
C CYS A 401 9.74 0.81 -22.93
N VAL A 402 9.08 0.61 -24.08
CA VAL A 402 8.06 1.53 -24.61
C VAL A 402 6.75 0.77 -24.80
N ASP A 403 5.63 1.40 -24.44
CA ASP A 403 4.31 0.87 -24.78
C ASP A 403 3.26 1.98 -24.88
N ASN A 404 2.08 1.60 -25.36
CA ASN A 404 0.90 2.45 -25.29
C ASN A 404 0.17 2.25 -23.96
N PHE A 405 -0.11 3.36 -23.28
CA PHE A 405 -0.79 3.39 -22.00
C PHE A 405 -2.22 3.87 -22.18
N LEU A 406 -3.18 3.08 -21.74
CA LEU A 406 -4.60 3.45 -21.72
C LEU A 406 -4.85 4.59 -20.74
N ILE A 407 -5.48 5.65 -21.22
CA ILE A 407 -5.95 6.76 -20.39
C ILE A 407 -7.47 6.62 -20.16
N ASP A 408 -8.22 6.39 -21.24
CA ASP A 408 -9.66 6.10 -21.28
C ASP A 408 -9.90 4.98 -22.33
N ASP A 409 -11.11 4.42 -22.41
CA ASP A 409 -11.49 3.26 -23.25
C ASP A 409 -10.97 3.31 -24.72
N ASP A 410 -10.84 4.51 -25.31
CA ASP A 410 -10.36 4.70 -26.70
C ASP A 410 -9.11 5.59 -26.82
N LYS A 411 -8.53 6.05 -25.71
CA LYS A 411 -7.37 6.97 -25.75
C LYS A 411 -6.16 6.33 -25.14
N PHE A 412 -5.10 6.26 -25.95
CA PHE A 412 -3.80 5.80 -25.51
C PHE A 412 -2.72 6.85 -25.80
N VAL A 413 -1.69 6.84 -24.96
CA VAL A 413 -0.49 7.66 -25.14
C VAL A 413 0.72 6.75 -25.07
N THR A 414 1.63 6.90 -26.02
CA THR A 414 2.91 6.20 -25.98
C THR A 414 3.79 6.82 -24.92
N LYS A 415 4.22 6.00 -23.95
CA LYS A 415 5.15 6.40 -22.89
C LYS A 415 6.31 5.42 -22.84
N ALA A 416 7.43 5.86 -22.25
CA ALA A 416 8.60 5.02 -22.05
C ALA A 416 8.92 4.93 -20.56
N LEU A 417 9.26 3.72 -20.11
CA LEU A 417 9.90 3.49 -18.83
C LEU A 417 11.40 3.40 -19.07
N ILE A 418 12.17 4.32 -18.49
CA ILE A 418 13.61 4.46 -18.75
C ILE A 418 14.36 4.30 -17.44
N CYS A 419 15.48 3.58 -17.46
CA CYS A 419 16.41 3.52 -16.33
C CYS A 419 17.00 4.90 -16.03
N PHE A 420 17.07 5.24 -14.75
CA PHE A 420 17.86 6.34 -14.27
C PHE A 420 18.97 5.81 -13.36
N ASP A 421 20.22 6.04 -13.75
CA ASP A 421 21.38 5.68 -12.94
C ASP A 421 21.51 6.64 -11.74
N GLU A 422 21.11 6.18 -10.56
CA GLU A 422 21.42 6.87 -9.30
C GLU A 422 22.94 6.99 -9.07
N VAL A 423 23.73 6.11 -9.70
CA VAL A 423 25.19 5.99 -9.50
C VAL A 423 25.98 7.12 -10.17
N ASN A 424 25.47 7.71 -11.25
CA ASN A 424 26.19 8.76 -12.00
C ASN A 424 25.95 10.18 -11.47
N MET A 425 25.13 10.34 -10.43
CA MET A 425 25.14 11.55 -9.58
C MET A 425 26.25 11.55 -8.51
N HIS A 426 27.22 10.63 -8.60
CA HIS A 426 28.45 10.68 -7.80
C HIS A 426 29.64 11.33 -8.53
N ALA A 427 29.47 11.79 -9.77
CA ALA A 427 30.43 12.67 -10.44
C ALA A 427 30.10 14.16 -10.20
N GLU A 428 30.40 14.60 -8.97
CA GLU A 428 30.63 15.98 -8.48
C GLU A 428 29.47 17.03 -8.44
N PRO A 429 29.35 17.87 -7.38
CA PRO A 429 30.15 17.95 -6.17
C PRO A 429 29.41 17.41 -4.93
N VAL A 430 30.22 17.03 -3.94
CA VAL A 430 29.93 16.53 -2.59
C VAL A 430 29.04 17.48 -1.77
N CYS A 431 27.75 17.61 -2.12
CA CYS A 431 26.77 18.47 -1.42
C CYS A 431 25.35 17.86 -1.32
N THR A 432 25.11 16.61 -1.72
CA THR A 432 23.79 15.96 -1.63
C THR A 432 23.49 15.44 -0.21
N ASN A 433 24.47 14.84 0.48
CA ASN A 433 24.35 14.48 1.90
C ASN A 433 24.22 15.73 2.80
N ALA A 434 24.76 16.85 2.33
CA ALA A 434 24.64 18.14 2.98
C ALA A 434 23.19 18.65 2.85
N LYS A 435 22.52 18.49 1.71
CA LYS A 435 21.11 18.94 1.54
C LYS A 435 20.15 18.26 2.52
N HIS A 436 20.28 16.95 2.73
CA HIS A 436 19.42 16.20 3.66
C HIS A 436 19.64 16.56 5.14
N THR A 437 20.80 17.13 5.48
CA THR A 437 21.12 17.54 6.85
C THR A 437 20.94 19.05 7.06
N ILE A 438 21.34 19.86 6.08
CA ILE A 438 21.30 21.33 6.12
C ILE A 438 19.87 21.82 6.05
N TYR A 439 19.02 21.24 5.21
CA TYR A 439 17.63 21.69 5.08
C TYR A 439 16.83 21.58 6.39
N PRO A 440 16.81 20.42 7.10
CA PRO A 440 16.13 20.34 8.39
C PRO A 440 16.80 21.20 9.47
N VAL A 441 18.13 21.34 9.46
CA VAL A 441 18.85 22.21 10.40
C VAL A 441 18.48 23.69 10.19
N LEU A 442 18.46 24.17 8.94
CA LEU A 442 18.04 25.53 8.62
C LEU A 442 16.58 25.78 8.99
N LEU A 443 15.68 24.83 8.73
CA LEU A 443 14.28 24.92 9.13
C LEU A 443 14.12 25.01 10.66
N LEU A 444 14.85 24.21 11.43
CA LEU A 444 14.83 24.28 12.90
C LEU A 444 15.37 25.61 13.42
N VAL A 445 16.47 26.10 12.85
CA VAL A 445 17.05 27.40 13.22
C VAL A 445 16.05 28.52 12.90
N SER A 446 15.46 28.53 11.70
CA SER A 446 14.42 29.51 11.33
C SER A 446 13.22 29.45 12.25
N THR A 447 12.77 28.26 12.64
CA THR A 447 11.67 28.06 13.58
C THR A 447 11.99 28.65 14.96
N ALA A 448 13.20 28.44 15.48
CA ALA A 448 13.62 29.00 16.76
C ALA A 448 13.68 30.53 16.73
N PHE A 449 14.23 31.13 15.66
CA PHE A 449 14.25 32.58 15.50
C PHE A 449 12.83 33.16 15.40
N LEU A 450 11.92 32.53 14.63
CA LEU A 450 10.52 32.94 14.56
C LEU A 450 9.82 32.88 15.93
N GLY A 451 10.09 31.85 16.73
CA GLY A 451 9.57 31.73 18.10
C GLY A 451 10.04 32.87 19.01
N ILE A 452 11.34 33.22 18.96
CA ILE A 452 11.90 34.34 19.72
C ILE A 452 11.27 35.67 19.27
N THR A 453 11.18 35.88 17.95
CA THR A 453 10.56 37.06 17.36
C THR A 453 9.10 37.20 17.80
N LEU A 454 8.34 36.10 17.81
CA LEU A 454 6.96 36.07 18.30
C LEU A 454 6.88 36.45 19.80
N ILE A 455 7.77 35.90 20.63
CA ILE A 455 7.83 36.24 22.07
C ILE A 455 8.11 37.73 22.26
N ILE A 456 9.05 38.32 21.53
CA ILE A 456 9.36 39.76 21.62
C ILE A 456 8.16 40.60 21.21
N TYR A 457 7.51 40.28 20.08
CA TYR A 457 6.30 40.99 19.64
C TYR A 457 5.14 40.84 20.63
N LEU A 458 5.09 39.72 21.37
CA LEU A 458 4.13 39.53 22.43
C LEU A 458 4.56 40.30 23.71
N SER A 459 5.82 40.36 24.10
CA SER A 459 6.23 40.99 25.36
C SER A 459 6.16 42.52 25.34
N VAL A 460 6.23 43.15 24.17
CA VAL A 460 6.24 44.62 24.06
C VAL A 460 4.82 45.15 23.78
N PRO A 461 4.13 45.75 24.78
CA PRO A 461 2.75 46.24 24.62
C PRO A 461 2.62 47.36 23.58
N ASP A 462 3.68 48.15 23.37
CA ASP A 462 3.71 49.23 22.37
C ASP A 462 3.63 48.72 20.92
N LEU A 463 4.08 47.49 20.65
CA LEU A 463 3.97 46.88 19.32
C LEU A 463 2.61 46.22 19.08
N ARG A 464 1.90 45.80 20.14
CA ARG A 464 0.55 45.21 20.04
C ARG A 464 -0.54 46.24 19.73
N GLY A 465 -0.32 47.49 20.13
CA GLY A 465 -1.34 48.55 20.05
C GLY A 465 -1.64 49.07 18.64
N LYS A 466 -0.72 48.88 17.68
CA LYS A 466 -0.88 49.36 16.29
C LYS A 466 -1.43 48.25 15.40
N LEU A 467 -2.37 48.58 14.51
CA LEU A 467 -2.98 47.65 13.54
C LEU A 467 -1.90 46.86 12.76
N HIS A 468 -0.80 47.53 12.40
CA HIS A 468 0.35 46.95 11.72
C HIS A 468 1.04 45.84 12.54
N GLY A 469 1.15 46.00 13.86
CA GLY A 469 1.76 44.98 14.73
C GLY A 469 0.91 43.73 14.87
N ARG A 470 -0.42 43.86 14.84
CA ARG A 470 -1.34 42.71 14.91
C ARG A 470 -1.27 41.84 13.65
N CYS A 471 -1.14 42.46 12.47
CA CYS A 471 -0.95 41.73 11.21
C CYS A 471 0.39 40.99 11.20
N LEU A 472 1.45 41.65 11.65
CA LEU A 472 2.78 41.06 11.70
C LEU A 472 2.87 39.87 12.68
N ILE A 473 2.22 39.97 13.84
CA ILE A 473 2.11 38.85 14.81
C ILE A 473 1.38 37.65 14.19
N SER A 474 0.26 37.89 13.50
CA SER A 474 -0.51 36.82 12.85
C SER A 474 0.31 36.12 11.76
N LEU A 475 1.04 36.89 10.94
CA LEU A 475 1.90 36.36 9.88
C LEU A 475 3.08 35.55 10.45
N ALA A 476 3.75 36.08 11.47
CA ALA A 476 4.87 35.40 12.13
C ALA A 476 4.41 34.10 12.81
N PHE A 477 3.20 34.08 13.38
CA PHE A 477 2.61 32.88 13.96
C PHE A 477 2.30 31.81 12.90
N ALA A 478 1.73 32.19 11.75
CA ALA A 478 1.47 31.26 10.65
C ALA A 478 2.76 30.62 10.10
N PHE A 479 3.82 31.42 9.90
CA PHE A 479 5.13 30.89 9.48
C PHE A 479 5.76 29.97 10.52
N PHE A 480 5.61 30.30 11.81
CA PHE A 480 6.11 29.45 12.90
C PHE A 480 5.44 28.07 12.89
N VAL A 481 4.11 28.01 12.75
CA VAL A 481 3.37 26.74 12.66
C VAL A 481 3.76 25.96 11.42
N ALA A 482 3.85 26.60 10.25
CA ALA A 482 4.24 25.94 9.01
C ALA A 482 5.65 25.32 9.08
N PHE A 483 6.63 26.06 9.59
CA PHE A 483 8.01 25.56 9.71
C PHE A 483 8.16 24.49 10.80
N LEU A 484 7.36 24.56 11.88
CA LEU A 484 7.29 23.48 12.86
C LEU A 484 6.78 22.17 12.24
N LEU A 485 5.66 22.22 11.50
CA LEU A 485 5.07 21.03 10.88
C LEU A 485 6.00 20.41 9.83
N MET A 486 6.65 21.24 9.02
CA MET A 486 7.69 20.79 8.08
C MET A 486 8.86 20.12 8.82
N SER A 487 9.37 20.75 9.88
CA SER A 487 10.48 20.20 10.68
C SER A 487 10.13 18.85 11.33
N ILE A 488 8.90 18.70 11.85
CA ILE A 488 8.42 17.43 12.40
C ILE A 488 8.39 16.35 11.32
N SER A 489 7.89 16.68 10.12
CA SER A 489 7.81 15.75 8.99
C SER A 489 9.19 15.25 8.53
N TYR A 490 10.20 16.13 8.53
CA TYR A 490 11.59 15.74 8.24
C TYR A 490 12.22 14.87 9.35
N LEU A 491 11.83 15.07 10.61
CA LEU A 491 12.40 14.34 11.75
C LEU A 491 11.78 12.95 11.94
N THR A 492 10.50 12.77 11.58
CA THR A 492 9.81 11.52 11.86
C THR A 492 10.15 10.39 10.91
N ASN A 493 10.58 10.65 9.66
CA ASN A 493 11.01 9.61 8.68
C ASN A 493 10.11 8.35 8.65
N THR A 494 8.85 8.49 9.04
CA THR A 494 7.87 7.41 9.06
C THR A 494 6.90 7.64 7.93
N PRO A 495 6.55 6.60 7.14
CA PRO A 495 5.47 6.70 6.19
C PRO A 495 4.19 7.03 6.97
N GLN A 496 3.72 8.27 6.85
CA GLN A 496 2.52 8.74 7.53
C GLN A 496 1.29 8.20 6.80
N SER A 497 0.26 7.83 7.54
CA SER A 497 -0.98 7.33 6.94
C SER A 497 -1.62 8.41 6.03
N PRO A 498 -2.34 8.03 4.96
CA PRO A 498 -2.93 8.99 4.02
C PRO A 498 -3.85 10.03 4.68
N GLY A 499 -4.49 9.68 5.80
CA GLY A 499 -5.35 10.58 6.57
C GLY A 499 -4.61 11.73 7.24
N VAL A 500 -3.39 11.47 7.74
CA VAL A 500 -2.58 12.52 8.41
C VAL A 500 -1.95 13.44 7.37
N CYS A 501 -1.46 12.88 6.25
CA CYS A 501 -0.93 13.65 5.12
C CYS A 501 -1.99 14.60 4.50
N THR A 502 -3.24 14.13 4.34
CA THR A 502 -4.33 14.96 3.80
C THR A 502 -4.80 16.06 4.76
N THR A 503 -4.77 15.80 6.07
CA THR A 503 -5.15 16.81 7.08
C THR A 503 -4.07 17.89 7.20
N ILE A 504 -2.80 17.48 7.33
CA ILE A 504 -1.66 18.41 7.38
C ILE A 504 -1.54 19.21 6.08
N GLY A 505 -1.75 18.57 4.92
CA GLY A 505 -1.70 19.26 3.62
C GLY A 505 -2.83 20.28 3.42
N LYS A 506 -4.06 19.97 3.87
CA LYS A 506 -5.17 20.93 3.87
C LYS A 506 -4.90 22.11 4.81
N ASP A 507 -4.42 21.83 6.02
CA ASP A 507 -4.14 22.86 7.03
C ASP A 507 -2.95 23.77 6.62
N LEU A 508 -1.95 23.20 5.92
CA LEU A 508 -0.86 23.99 5.32
C LEU A 508 -1.35 24.86 4.15
N CYS A 509 -2.10 24.32 3.17
CA CYS A 509 -2.63 25.15 2.06
C CYS A 509 -3.54 26.26 2.62
N GLN A 510 -4.35 25.99 3.66
CA GLN A 510 -5.24 26.99 4.24
C GLN A 510 -4.50 28.09 5.02
N CYS A 511 -3.36 27.79 5.65
CA CYS A 511 -2.49 28.80 6.28
C CYS A 511 -1.74 29.68 5.25
N VAL A 512 -1.41 29.16 4.07
CA VAL A 512 -0.66 29.88 3.02
C VAL A 512 -1.57 30.74 2.15
N ILE A 513 -2.84 30.36 1.96
CA ILE A 513 -3.81 31.04 1.07
C ILE A 513 -4.49 32.28 1.73
N GLY A 514 -4.04 32.71 2.91
CA GLY A 514 -4.54 33.91 3.59
C GLY A 514 -4.31 35.24 2.84
N GLU A 515 -3.66 35.24 1.68
CA GLU A 515 -3.34 36.44 0.90
C GLU A 515 -3.71 36.29 -0.59
N GLN A 516 -4.78 36.99 -0.96
CA GLN A 516 -5.24 37.38 -2.31
C GLN A 516 -6.01 36.39 -3.20
N THR A 517 -7.03 36.97 -3.82
CA THR A 517 -7.91 36.44 -4.87
C THR A 517 -7.13 36.09 -6.14
N ALA A 518 -6.68 34.86 -6.25
CA ALA A 518 -6.39 34.19 -7.52
C ALA A 518 -6.55 32.68 -7.31
N THR A 519 -7.21 32.01 -8.26
CA THR A 519 -7.46 30.57 -8.28
C THR A 519 -6.20 29.75 -7.96
N PRO A 520 -6.18 28.89 -6.92
CA PRO A 520 -5.01 28.07 -6.63
C PRO A 520 -5.14 26.65 -7.21
N VAL A 521 -4.11 26.25 -7.97
CA VAL A 521 -3.76 24.84 -8.17
C VAL A 521 -2.75 24.49 -7.07
N CYS A 522 -3.21 23.97 -5.92
CA CYS A 522 -2.34 23.32 -4.93
C CYS A 522 -2.00 21.92 -5.48
N LYS A 523 -0.83 21.74 -6.11
CA LYS A 523 -0.23 20.39 -6.26
C LYS A 523 0.36 20.02 -4.90
N ILE A 524 -0.29 19.10 -4.21
CA ILE A 524 0.23 18.47 -3.00
C ILE A 524 1.51 17.74 -3.42
N ALA A 525 2.65 18.12 -2.82
CA ALA A 525 3.88 17.35 -2.94
C ALA A 525 3.59 15.94 -2.42
N THR A 526 3.84 14.95 -3.27
CA THR A 526 3.63 13.53 -3.02
C THR A 526 4.25 13.11 -1.70
N CYS A 527 3.39 12.73 -0.75
CA CYS A 527 3.56 11.51 0.04
C CYS A 527 3.58 10.33 -0.96
#